data_AF-F8D876-F1
#
_entry.id   AF-F8D876-F1
#
_cell.length_a   1.000
_cell.length_b   1.000
_cell.length_c   1.000
_cell.angle_alpha   90.00
_cell.angle_beta   90.00
_cell.angle_gamma   90.00
#
_symmetry.space_group_name_H-M   'P 1'
#
loop_
_entity.id
_entity.type
_entity.pdbx_description
1 polymer ?
#
loop_
_entity_poly.entity_id
_entity_poly.type
_entity_poly.pdbx_seq_one_letter_code
_entity_poly.pdbx_strand_id
1 'polypeptide(L)'
;MDDRFSRWLLLSGDRFRVATGILVTMAVVVLIPLFSQFDVRNLTPLIYIASALIGGNITLITLVVAINQVILSQELKSPGALRDEIDQSDDYRQAALDQPAPPTDPADFLQQLLQQTQEHADSLAELLPDSTSGTDTHLIDELPEECAQISEELGTGPDKLSSVIVPLLGIEYATHIHECNQLESDYERGEHEQLLSTLDALSADLKNLDIARQYFTTAFMKEELAKLSRSLLYIGVLAISLPVALLIQLATFPTAVAPMPTVLVFTLLTVVVGLVPLALLIAFILRVAAVAQHIASITPFMT
;
A
#
# COMPACT_ATOMS: atom_id res chain seq x y z
N MET A 1 5.23 17.60 -12.60
CA MET A 1 5.83 16.44 -13.27
C MET A 1 5.09 15.22 -12.77
N ASP A 2 4.03 14.94 -13.51
CA ASP A 2 3.09 13.83 -13.54
C ASP A 2 2.70 13.19 -12.20
N ASP A 3 1.69 13.80 -11.60
CA ASP A 3 0.93 13.23 -10.47
C ASP A 3 0.46 11.80 -10.77
N ARG A 4 0.18 11.49 -12.04
CA ARG A 4 -0.17 10.14 -12.51
C ARG A 4 1.00 9.14 -12.48
N PHE A 5 2.23 9.56 -12.81
CA PHE A 5 3.41 8.70 -12.75
C PHE A 5 3.84 8.47 -11.30
N SER A 6 3.79 9.51 -10.47
CA SER A 6 4.05 9.40 -9.03
C SER A 6 3.02 8.51 -8.36
N ARG A 7 1.72 8.73 -8.62
CA ARG A 7 0.61 7.89 -8.14
C ARG A 7 0.75 6.44 -8.63
N TRP A 8 1.15 6.22 -9.88
CA TRP A 8 1.41 4.87 -10.38
C TRP A 8 2.60 4.21 -9.69
N LEU A 9 3.73 4.91 -9.58
CA LEU A 9 4.96 4.40 -8.97
C LEU A 9 4.75 4.10 -7.47
N LEU A 10 3.96 4.91 -6.78
CA LEU A 10 3.75 4.84 -5.33
C LEU A 10 2.57 3.96 -4.92
N LEU A 11 1.49 3.87 -5.71
CA LEU A 11 0.22 3.30 -5.24
C LEU A 11 -0.29 2.12 -6.07
N SER A 12 -0.19 2.13 -7.40
CA SER A 12 -0.86 1.13 -8.27
C SER A 12 0.06 0.21 -9.09
N GLY A 13 1.35 0.55 -9.22
CA GLY A 13 2.31 -0.23 -9.98
C GLY A 13 2.65 -1.58 -9.35
N ASP A 14 2.83 -2.61 -10.19
CA ASP A 14 3.40 -3.89 -9.75
C ASP A 14 4.77 -3.65 -9.10
N ARG A 15 4.87 -3.98 -7.80
CA ARG A 15 6.08 -3.80 -6.97
C ARG A 15 7.34 -4.39 -7.59
N PHE A 16 7.21 -5.46 -8.36
CA PHE A 16 8.35 -6.05 -9.05
C PHE A 16 8.86 -5.15 -10.18
N ARG A 17 7.98 -4.38 -10.82
CA ARG A 17 8.35 -3.38 -11.84
C ARG A 17 9.04 -2.17 -11.20
N VAL A 18 8.50 -1.67 -10.08
CA VAL A 18 9.13 -0.56 -9.33
C VAL A 18 10.51 -0.98 -8.83
N ALA A 19 10.61 -2.16 -8.21
CA ALA A 19 11.88 -2.74 -7.78
C ALA A 19 12.84 -2.95 -8.96
N THR A 20 12.34 -3.37 -10.12
CA THR A 20 13.14 -3.48 -11.35
C THR A 20 13.66 -2.10 -11.80
N GLY A 21 12.84 -1.05 -11.76
CA GLY A 21 13.28 0.31 -12.09
C GLY A 21 14.37 0.83 -11.15
N ILE A 22 14.21 0.61 -9.84
CA ILE A 22 15.24 0.92 -8.83
C ILE A 22 16.51 0.11 -9.10
N LEU A 23 16.38 -1.20 -9.33
CA LEU A 23 17.48 -2.10 -9.63
C LEU A 23 18.22 -1.68 -10.91
N VAL A 24 17.51 -1.32 -11.97
CA VAL A 24 18.09 -0.82 -13.23
C VAL A 24 18.87 0.46 -12.97
N THR A 25 18.33 1.38 -12.17
CA THR A 25 19.03 2.62 -11.80
C THR A 25 20.34 2.32 -11.05
N MET A 26 20.29 1.40 -10.07
CA MET A 26 21.48 0.96 -9.34
C MET A 26 22.46 0.21 -10.25
N ALA A 27 21.97 -0.64 -11.15
CA ALA A 27 22.76 -1.41 -12.09
C ALA A 27 23.50 -0.49 -13.07
N VAL A 28 22.84 0.56 -13.58
CA VAL A 28 23.50 1.56 -14.44
C VAL A 28 24.70 2.16 -13.72
N VAL A 29 24.55 2.56 -12.46
CA VAL A 29 25.66 3.10 -11.64
C VAL A 29 26.77 2.07 -11.44
N VAL A 30 26.42 0.82 -11.14
CA VAL A 30 27.37 -0.30 -10.97
C VAL A 30 28.10 -0.63 -12.27
N LEU A 31 27.48 -0.44 -13.43
CA LEU A 31 28.02 -0.78 -14.74
C LEU A 31 28.84 0.36 -15.39
N ILE A 32 28.84 1.58 -14.85
CA ILE A 32 29.70 2.68 -15.32
C ILE A 32 31.16 2.25 -15.55
N PRO A 33 31.79 1.47 -14.63
CA PRO A 33 33.17 1.04 -14.79
C PRO A 33 33.47 0.22 -16.05
N LEU A 34 32.48 -0.43 -16.68
CA LEU A 34 32.69 -1.16 -17.95
C LEU A 34 33.07 -0.26 -19.12
N PHE A 35 32.61 1.00 -19.10
CA PHE A 35 32.79 1.94 -20.20
C PHE A 35 34.10 2.73 -20.08
N SER A 36 34.66 2.76 -18.87
CA SER A 36 36.00 3.27 -18.59
C SER A 36 37.05 2.17 -18.73
N GLN A 37 38.25 2.52 -19.21
CA GLN A 37 39.40 1.62 -19.29
C GLN A 37 40.02 1.34 -17.90
N PHE A 38 39.22 0.98 -16.89
CA PHE A 38 39.75 0.65 -15.57
C PHE A 38 40.50 -0.69 -15.65
N ASP A 39 41.82 -0.61 -15.49
CA ASP A 39 42.67 -1.78 -15.32
C ASP A 39 42.51 -2.27 -13.86
N VAL A 40 41.70 -3.31 -13.65
CA VAL A 40 41.48 -3.90 -12.31
C VAL A 40 42.75 -4.66 -11.90
N ARG A 41 43.71 -3.94 -11.34
CA ARG A 41 45.00 -4.48 -10.87
C ARG A 41 44.94 -5.02 -9.45
N ASN A 42 43.95 -4.61 -8.67
CA ASN A 42 43.80 -4.98 -7.27
C ASN A 42 42.41 -5.57 -7.00
N LEU A 43 42.37 -6.78 -6.49
CA LEU A 43 41.16 -7.54 -6.22
C LEU A 43 40.61 -7.29 -4.81
N THR A 44 41.40 -6.66 -3.93
CA THR A 44 41.02 -6.35 -2.54
C THR A 44 39.69 -5.57 -2.42
N PRO A 45 39.38 -4.56 -3.26
CA PRO A 45 38.07 -3.90 -3.21
C PRO A 45 36.89 -4.83 -3.47
N LEU A 46 37.06 -5.86 -4.31
CA LEU A 46 35.99 -6.82 -4.62
C LEU A 46 35.68 -7.71 -3.41
N ILE A 47 36.69 -8.06 -2.61
CA ILE A 47 36.50 -8.78 -1.34
C ILE A 47 35.61 -7.96 -0.40
N TYR A 48 35.89 -6.66 -0.26
CA TYR A 48 35.10 -5.78 0.60
C TYR A 48 33.65 -5.63 0.12
N ILE A 49 33.44 -5.46 -1.19
CA ILE A 49 32.10 -5.38 -1.77
C ILE A 49 31.32 -6.68 -1.52
N ALA A 50 31.93 -7.84 -1.80
CA ALA A 50 31.28 -9.13 -1.58
C ALA A 50 30.94 -9.35 -0.10
N SER A 51 31.88 -9.01 0.80
CA SER A 51 31.68 -9.12 2.25
C SER A 51 30.57 -8.19 2.74
N ALA A 52 30.52 -6.95 2.23
CA ALA A 52 29.47 -5.99 2.54
C ALA A 52 28.09 -6.44 2.04
N LEU A 53 28.01 -7.02 0.83
CA LEU A 53 26.78 -7.59 0.30
C LEU A 53 26.27 -8.76 1.14
N ILE A 54 27.16 -9.67 1.56
CA ILE A 54 26.80 -10.80 2.43
C ILE A 54 26.26 -10.28 3.76
N GLY A 55 27.05 -9.44 4.45
CA GLY A 55 26.66 -8.89 5.75
C GLY A 55 25.36 -8.08 5.67
N GLY A 56 25.28 -7.16 4.71
CA GLY A 56 24.10 -6.31 4.48
C GLY A 56 22.84 -7.12 4.18
N ASN A 57 22.93 -8.11 3.28
CA ASN A 57 21.78 -8.96 2.95
C ASN A 57 21.36 -9.85 4.13
N ILE A 58 22.30 -10.44 4.87
CA ILE A 58 21.96 -11.22 6.07
C ILE A 58 21.22 -10.34 7.08
N THR A 59 21.75 -9.16 7.40
CA THR A 59 21.11 -8.22 8.33
C THR A 59 19.73 -7.80 7.83
N LEU A 60 19.62 -7.45 6.55
CA LEU A 60 18.35 -7.03 5.94
C LEU A 60 17.29 -8.13 6.02
N ILE A 61 17.61 -9.34 5.56
CA ILE A 61 16.68 -10.47 5.57
C ILE A 61 16.29 -10.81 7.00
N THR A 62 17.25 -10.83 7.93
CA THR A 62 17.00 -11.11 9.34
C THR A 62 16.01 -10.10 9.93
N LEU A 63 16.21 -8.81 9.66
CA LEU A 63 15.32 -7.75 10.14
C LEU A 63 13.91 -7.91 9.60
N VAL A 64 13.75 -8.15 8.30
CA VAL A 64 12.41 -8.30 7.69
C VAL A 64 11.71 -9.55 8.20
N VAL A 65 12.43 -10.67 8.32
CA VAL A 65 11.87 -11.90 8.89
C VAL A 65 11.44 -11.68 10.34
N ALA A 66 12.25 -10.99 11.15
CA ALA A 66 11.92 -10.69 12.54
C ALA A 66 10.65 -9.83 12.66
N ILE A 67 10.52 -8.78 11.83
CA ILE A 67 9.32 -7.93 11.80
C ILE A 67 8.09 -8.77 11.42
N ASN A 68 8.21 -9.59 10.39
CA ASN A 68 7.11 -10.45 9.94
C ASN A 68 6.71 -11.50 11.01
N GLN A 69 7.67 -11.98 11.80
CA GLN A 69 7.39 -12.88 12.93
C GLN A 69 6.62 -12.19 14.05
N VAL A 70 6.94 -10.92 14.36
CA VAL A 70 6.17 -10.15 15.34
C VAL A 70 4.74 -9.96 14.86
N ILE A 71 4.54 -9.57 13.60
CA ILE A 71 3.21 -9.39 13.03
C ILE A 71 2.43 -10.71 13.02
N LEU A 72 3.04 -11.80 12.55
CA LEU A 72 2.38 -13.09 12.52
C LEU A 72 2.02 -13.60 13.92
N SER A 73 2.86 -13.32 14.94
CA SER A 73 2.55 -13.69 16.31
C SER A 73 1.30 -13.00 16.86
N GLN A 74 0.96 -11.81 16.35
CA GLN A 74 -0.26 -11.09 16.71
C GLN A 74 -1.51 -11.66 16.01
N GLU A 75 -1.34 -12.38 14.90
CA GLU A 75 -2.43 -13.00 14.15
C GLU A 75 -2.82 -14.40 14.65
N LEU A 76 -1.98 -15.03 15.50
CA LEU A 76 -2.29 -16.32 16.09
C LEU A 76 -3.35 -16.18 17.19
N LYS A 77 -4.61 -16.07 16.77
CA LYS A 77 -5.78 -15.96 17.64
C LYS A 77 -6.23 -17.33 18.15
N SER A 78 -6.82 -17.35 19.35
CA SER A 78 -7.50 -18.55 19.84
C SER A 78 -8.75 -18.84 18.99
N PRO A 79 -9.22 -20.10 18.91
CA PRO A 79 -10.44 -20.41 18.15
C PRO A 79 -11.67 -19.60 18.58
N GLY A 80 -11.76 -19.23 19.87
CA GLY A 80 -12.83 -18.35 20.38
C GLY A 80 -12.70 -16.93 19.83
N ALA A 81 -11.50 -16.34 19.92
CA ALA A 81 -11.26 -15.00 19.38
C ALA A 81 -11.44 -14.93 17.84
N LEU A 82 -11.10 -16.01 17.12
CA LEU A 82 -11.36 -16.10 15.68
C LEU A 82 -12.86 -16.16 15.37
N ARG A 83 -13.64 -16.90 16.18
CA ARG A 83 -15.09 -16.93 16.03
C ARG A 83 -15.70 -15.55 16.28
N ASP A 84 -15.30 -14.89 17.37
CA ASP A 84 -15.79 -13.55 17.70
C ASP A 84 -15.47 -12.55 16.58
N GLU A 85 -14.29 -12.64 15.95
CA GLU A 85 -13.92 -11.79 14.81
C GLU A 85 -14.77 -12.06 13.57
N ILE A 86 -15.06 -13.33 13.26
CA ILE A 86 -15.94 -13.70 12.13
C ILE A 86 -17.34 -13.15 12.37
N ASP A 87 -17.89 -13.40 13.56
CA ASP A 87 -19.24 -12.96 13.94
C ASP A 87 -19.31 -11.41 13.87
N GLN A 88 -18.32 -10.69 14.42
CA GLN A 88 -18.24 -9.23 14.33
C GLN A 88 -18.13 -8.71 12.89
N SER A 89 -17.38 -9.40 12.03
CA SER A 89 -17.24 -9.00 10.62
C SER A 89 -18.53 -9.20 9.85
N ASP A 90 -19.30 -10.25 10.16
CA ASP A 90 -20.60 -10.49 9.53
C ASP A 90 -21.66 -9.52 10.05
N ASP A 91 -21.68 -9.24 11.36
CA ASP A 91 -22.55 -8.23 11.96
C ASP A 91 -22.28 -6.85 11.36
N TYR A 92 -21.01 -6.47 11.21
CA TYR A 92 -20.61 -5.23 10.56
C TYR A 92 -21.12 -5.16 9.11
N ARG A 93 -20.93 -6.21 8.32
CA ARG A 93 -21.38 -6.24 6.92
C ARG A 93 -22.90 -6.11 6.79
N GLN A 94 -23.65 -6.71 7.72
CA GLN A 94 -25.11 -6.62 7.75
C GLN A 94 -25.61 -5.26 8.24
N ALA A 95 -24.90 -4.63 9.18
CA ALA A 95 -25.26 -3.31 9.69
C ALA A 95 -24.86 -2.17 8.76
N ALA A 96 -23.84 -2.36 7.92
CA ALA A 96 -23.33 -1.34 7.03
C ALA A 96 -24.13 -1.17 5.73
N LEU A 97 -24.81 -2.23 5.27
CA LEU A 97 -25.62 -2.21 4.05
C LEU A 97 -27.06 -2.57 4.37
N ASP A 98 -28.00 -1.81 3.85
CA ASP A 98 -29.45 -2.02 4.03
C ASP A 98 -29.99 -3.16 3.14
N GLN A 99 -29.33 -4.32 3.17
CA GLN A 99 -29.72 -5.49 2.37
C GLN A 99 -29.52 -6.82 3.10
N PRO A 100 -30.37 -7.83 2.85
CA PRO A 100 -30.37 -9.09 3.60
C PRO A 100 -29.15 -9.99 3.36
N ALA A 101 -28.36 -9.74 2.32
CA ALA A 101 -27.18 -10.52 1.98
C ALA A 101 -26.06 -9.62 1.41
N PRO A 102 -25.29 -8.93 2.26
CA PRO A 102 -24.14 -8.13 1.81
C PRO A 102 -23.11 -9.01 1.05
N PRO A 103 -22.38 -8.48 0.05
CA PRO A 103 -21.36 -9.23 -0.68
C PRO A 103 -20.22 -9.67 0.23
N THR A 104 -19.57 -10.77 -0.12
CA THR A 104 -18.38 -11.29 0.58
C THR A 104 -17.08 -10.85 -0.05
N ASP A 105 -17.08 -10.46 -1.33
CA ASP A 105 -15.91 -9.86 -1.98
C ASP A 105 -15.76 -8.40 -1.52
N PRO A 106 -14.56 -7.98 -1.06
CA PRO A 106 -14.31 -6.63 -0.60
C PRO A 106 -14.67 -5.53 -1.61
N ALA A 107 -14.41 -5.75 -2.89
CA ALA A 107 -14.67 -4.75 -3.92
C ALA A 107 -16.18 -4.56 -4.11
N ASP A 108 -16.92 -5.67 -4.22
CA ASP A 108 -18.38 -5.64 -4.36
C ASP A 108 -19.05 -5.01 -3.13
N PHE A 109 -18.56 -5.32 -1.93
CA PHE A 109 -19.08 -4.73 -0.68
C PHE A 109 -18.90 -3.21 -0.65
N LEU A 110 -17.71 -2.72 -1.01
CA LEU A 110 -17.43 -1.28 -1.03
C LEU A 110 -18.15 -0.54 -2.14
N GLN A 111 -18.30 -1.15 -3.32
CA GLN A 111 -19.09 -0.57 -4.40
C GLN A 111 -20.53 -0.32 -3.95
N GLN A 112 -21.14 -1.29 -3.26
CA GLN A 112 -22.50 -1.14 -2.73
C GLN A 112 -22.58 -0.09 -1.62
N LEU A 113 -21.57 -0.01 -0.76
CA LEU A 113 -21.55 0.97 0.32
C LEU A 113 -21.38 2.41 -0.23
N LEU A 114 -20.54 2.60 -1.24
CA LEU A 114 -20.40 3.87 -1.95
C LEU A 114 -21.66 4.24 -2.72
N GLN A 115 -22.33 3.26 -3.34
CA GLN A 115 -23.60 3.50 -4.02
C GLN A 115 -24.70 3.93 -3.03
N GLN A 116 -24.82 3.27 -1.87
CA GLN A 116 -25.76 3.66 -0.82
C GLN A 116 -25.47 5.09 -0.31
N THR A 117 -24.18 5.40 -0.09
CA THR A 117 -23.74 6.75 0.31
C THR A 117 -24.14 7.78 -0.75
N GLN A 118 -23.93 7.47 -2.03
CA GLN A 118 -24.31 8.33 -3.15
C GLN A 118 -25.83 8.55 -3.20
N GLU A 119 -26.64 7.49 -3.07
CA GLU A 119 -28.10 7.57 -3.07
C GLU A 119 -28.63 8.45 -1.92
N HIS A 120 -28.02 8.37 -0.73
CA HIS A 120 -28.36 9.22 0.41
C HIS A 120 -27.93 10.68 0.20
N ALA A 121 -26.77 10.93 -0.40
CA ALA A 121 -26.31 12.28 -0.74
C ALA A 121 -27.19 12.92 -1.84
N ASP A 122 -27.57 12.17 -2.88
CA ASP A 122 -28.49 12.63 -3.92
C ASP A 122 -29.88 12.95 -3.34
N SER A 123 -30.38 12.11 -2.41
CA SER A 123 -31.65 12.34 -1.72
C SER A 123 -31.61 13.60 -0.84
N LEU A 124 -30.45 13.92 -0.26
CA LEU A 124 -30.26 15.12 0.53
C LEU A 124 -30.42 16.39 -0.33
N ALA A 125 -29.94 16.35 -1.57
CA ALA A 125 -30.06 17.44 -2.55
C ALA A 125 -31.53 17.81 -2.82
N GLU A 126 -32.41 16.82 -2.91
CA GLU A 126 -33.84 17.04 -3.18
C GLU A 126 -34.62 17.61 -1.98
N LEU A 127 -34.12 17.38 -0.77
CA LEU A 127 -34.78 17.75 0.48
C LEU A 127 -34.35 19.13 1.02
N LEU A 128 -33.21 19.65 0.54
CA LEU A 128 -32.70 20.94 0.96
C LEU A 128 -33.41 22.11 0.24
N PRO A 129 -33.78 23.18 0.97
CA PRO A 129 -34.40 24.36 0.36
C PRO A 129 -33.38 25.14 -0.50
N ASP A 130 -33.83 25.76 -1.60
CA ASP A 130 -33.01 26.50 -2.59
C ASP A 130 -32.07 27.60 -2.01
N SER A 131 -32.20 27.94 -0.73
CA SER A 131 -31.36 28.91 -0.02
C SER A 131 -30.29 28.22 0.82
N THR A 132 -29.41 27.45 0.19
CA THR A 132 -28.33 26.75 0.87
C THR A 132 -27.00 27.54 0.85
N SER A 133 -26.26 27.40 1.94
CA SER A 133 -24.96 27.99 2.22
C SER A 133 -23.81 27.19 1.60
N GLY A 134 -22.57 27.69 1.62
CA GLY A 134 -21.43 27.02 0.96
C GLY A 134 -21.05 25.63 1.51
N THR A 135 -21.43 25.30 2.75
CA THR A 135 -21.22 23.96 3.36
C THR A 135 -22.14 22.90 2.73
N ASP A 136 -23.33 23.31 2.29
CA ASP A 136 -24.32 22.43 1.68
C ASP A 136 -23.87 21.96 0.29
N THR A 137 -23.13 22.80 -0.44
CA THR A 137 -22.66 22.51 -1.80
C THR A 137 -21.67 21.35 -1.85
N HIS A 138 -20.76 21.23 -0.88
CA HIS A 138 -19.72 20.18 -0.91
C HIS A 138 -20.33 18.79 -0.69
N LEU A 139 -21.28 18.67 0.24
CA LEU A 139 -21.94 17.41 0.57
C LEU A 139 -22.92 16.95 -0.53
N ILE A 140 -23.48 17.89 -1.29
CA ILE A 140 -24.47 17.63 -2.35
C ILE A 140 -23.83 17.47 -3.73
N ASP A 141 -22.84 18.29 -4.07
CA ASP A 141 -22.25 18.30 -5.40
C ASP A 141 -20.96 17.46 -5.47
N GLU A 142 -20.08 17.55 -4.45
CA GLU A 142 -18.75 16.92 -4.52
C GLU A 142 -18.75 15.47 -4.03
N LEU A 143 -19.44 15.17 -2.93
CA LEU A 143 -19.46 13.81 -2.36
C LEU A 143 -20.04 12.73 -3.32
N PRO A 144 -21.16 12.96 -4.05
CA PRO A 144 -21.65 11.99 -5.04
C PRO A 144 -20.66 11.75 -6.18
N GLU A 145 -20.01 12.82 -6.67
CA GLU A 145 -18.99 12.71 -7.73
C GLU A 145 -17.76 11.93 -7.25
N GLU A 146 -17.28 12.18 -6.03
CA GLU A 146 -16.20 11.44 -5.40
C GLU A 146 -16.55 9.95 -5.25
N CYS A 147 -17.73 9.63 -4.72
CA CYS A 147 -18.21 8.26 -4.57
C CYS A 147 -18.30 7.53 -5.93
N ALA A 148 -18.83 8.21 -6.96
CA ALA A 148 -18.93 7.65 -8.31
C ALA A 148 -17.55 7.38 -8.93
N GLN A 149 -16.61 8.32 -8.80
CA GLN A 149 -15.24 8.16 -9.31
C GLN A 149 -14.54 6.99 -8.62
N ILE A 150 -14.66 6.87 -7.29
CA ILE A 150 -14.05 5.79 -6.52
C ILE A 150 -14.68 4.44 -6.88
N SER A 151 -15.98 4.40 -7.11
CA SER A 151 -16.70 3.20 -7.56
C SER A 151 -16.22 2.69 -8.92
N GLU A 152 -15.93 3.61 -9.86
CA GLU A 152 -15.38 3.24 -11.17
C GLU A 152 -13.94 2.72 -11.09
N GLU A 153 -13.14 3.25 -10.15
CA GLU A 153 -11.76 2.78 -9.92
C GLU A 153 -11.70 1.46 -9.13
N LEU A 154 -12.73 1.13 -8.34
CA LEU A 154 -12.80 -0.11 -7.56
C LEU A 154 -12.71 -1.34 -8.46
N GLY A 155 -11.79 -2.25 -8.10
CA GLY A 155 -11.58 -3.50 -8.84
C GLY A 155 -10.76 -3.38 -10.12
N THR A 156 -10.30 -2.19 -10.52
CA THR A 156 -9.54 -1.97 -11.76
C THR A 156 -8.02 -2.22 -11.65
N GLY A 157 -7.55 -2.89 -10.59
CA GLY A 157 -6.13 -3.11 -10.32
C GLY A 157 -5.67 -4.57 -10.45
N PRO A 158 -4.35 -4.81 -10.55
CA PRO A 158 -3.78 -6.16 -10.67
C PRO A 158 -3.93 -6.99 -9.38
N ASP A 159 -4.03 -6.35 -8.21
CA ASP A 159 -4.16 -6.98 -6.90
C ASP A 159 -5.44 -6.49 -6.20
N LYS A 160 -6.29 -7.41 -5.73
CA LYS A 160 -7.63 -7.15 -5.17
C LYS A 160 -7.67 -6.11 -4.03
N LEU A 161 -6.78 -6.23 -3.03
CA LEU A 161 -6.76 -5.30 -1.89
C LEU A 161 -6.21 -3.92 -2.29
N SER A 162 -5.29 -3.86 -3.25
CA SER A 162 -4.77 -2.58 -3.73
C SER A 162 -5.75 -1.83 -4.62
N SER A 163 -6.56 -2.56 -5.40
CA SER A 163 -7.65 -1.97 -6.19
C SER A 163 -8.78 -1.44 -5.32
N VAL A 164 -8.76 -1.76 -4.03
CA VAL A 164 -9.74 -1.32 -3.04
C VAL A 164 -9.21 -0.13 -2.23
N ILE A 165 -7.97 -0.20 -1.76
CA ILE A 165 -7.43 0.83 -0.87
C ILE A 165 -7.04 2.12 -1.57
N VAL A 166 -6.44 2.04 -2.75
CA VAL A 166 -5.97 3.25 -3.45
C VAL A 166 -7.12 4.22 -3.77
N PRO A 167 -8.30 3.76 -4.23
CA PRO A 167 -9.45 4.64 -4.45
C PRO A 167 -10.04 5.21 -3.14
N LEU A 168 -10.17 4.40 -2.08
CA LEU A 168 -10.78 4.82 -0.80
C LEU A 168 -9.97 5.84 -0.01
N LEU A 169 -8.71 6.04 -0.37
CA LEU A 169 -7.79 6.93 0.32
C LEU A 169 -8.16 8.41 0.15
N GLY A 170 -8.85 8.79 -0.93
CA GLY A 170 -9.11 10.19 -1.28
C GLY A 170 -10.20 10.92 -0.49
N ILE A 171 -11.15 10.20 0.13
CA ILE A 171 -12.30 10.83 0.80
C ILE A 171 -11.90 11.36 2.19
N GLU A 172 -12.26 12.62 2.45
CA GLU A 172 -12.16 13.25 3.76
C GLU A 172 -13.37 12.94 4.65
N TYR A 173 -13.57 11.67 5.02
CA TYR A 173 -14.75 11.22 5.78
C TYR A 173 -15.03 12.06 7.03
N ALA A 174 -14.00 12.50 7.74
CA ALA A 174 -14.17 13.29 8.96
C ALA A 174 -14.72 14.70 8.69
N THR A 175 -14.34 15.30 7.57
CA THR A 175 -14.87 16.59 7.09
C THR A 175 -16.35 16.42 6.78
N HIS A 176 -16.73 15.43 5.96
CA HIS A 176 -18.13 15.17 5.60
C HIS A 176 -19.02 14.78 6.78
N ILE A 177 -18.50 14.00 7.74
CA ILE A 177 -19.25 13.70 8.98
C ILE A 177 -19.46 14.98 9.80
N HIS A 178 -18.47 15.88 9.85
CA HIS A 178 -18.61 17.16 10.54
C HIS A 178 -19.64 18.05 9.84
N GLU A 179 -19.63 18.10 8.51
CA GLU A 179 -20.62 18.81 7.68
C GLU A 179 -22.04 18.29 7.94
N CYS A 180 -22.24 16.96 7.98
CA CYS A 180 -23.53 16.36 8.34
C CYS A 180 -24.03 16.81 9.72
N ASN A 181 -23.14 16.79 10.73
CA ASN A 181 -23.50 17.19 12.10
C ASN A 181 -23.77 18.69 12.22
N GLN A 182 -23.04 19.51 11.45
CA GLN A 182 -23.28 20.96 11.40
C GLN A 182 -24.66 21.22 10.80
N LEU A 183 -24.99 20.56 9.70
CA LEU A 183 -26.28 20.72 9.04
C LEU A 183 -27.44 20.21 9.91
N GLU A 184 -27.28 19.08 10.61
CA GLU A 184 -28.28 18.62 11.58
C GLU A 184 -28.54 19.66 12.67
N SER A 185 -27.52 20.42 13.09
CA SER A 185 -27.67 21.43 14.14
C SER A 185 -28.44 22.69 13.71
N ASP A 186 -28.56 22.92 12.39
CA ASP A 186 -29.23 24.09 11.82
C ASP A 186 -30.74 23.89 11.61
N TYR A 187 -31.24 22.64 11.66
CA TYR A 187 -32.64 22.31 11.41
C TYR A 187 -33.34 21.67 12.62
N GLU A 188 -34.60 22.05 12.86
CA GLU A 188 -35.43 21.45 13.92
C GLU A 188 -36.13 20.16 13.45
N ARG A 189 -35.99 19.09 14.24
CA ARG A 189 -36.51 17.73 13.92
C ARG A 189 -38.02 17.63 13.73
N GLY A 190 -38.80 18.57 14.28
CA GLY A 190 -40.26 18.59 14.12
C GLY A 190 -40.73 19.06 12.74
N GLU A 191 -39.96 19.92 12.06
CA GLU A 191 -40.32 20.49 10.76
C GLU A 191 -39.61 19.76 9.60
N HIS A 192 -38.43 19.21 9.84
CA HIS A 192 -37.55 18.64 8.82
C HIS A 192 -37.16 17.17 9.12
N GLU A 193 -38.10 16.37 9.63
CA GLU A 193 -37.84 14.98 10.05
C GLU A 193 -37.18 14.12 8.96
N GLN A 194 -37.67 14.25 7.71
CA GLN A 194 -37.11 13.51 6.57
C GLN A 194 -35.66 13.92 6.28
N LEU A 195 -35.37 15.23 6.21
CA LEU A 195 -34.03 15.75 5.99
C LEU A 195 -33.03 15.25 7.05
N LEU A 196 -33.41 15.34 8.33
CA LEU A 196 -32.54 14.88 9.42
C LEU A 196 -32.33 13.37 9.40
N SER A 197 -33.35 12.58 9.04
CA SER A 197 -33.19 11.13 8.89
C SER A 197 -32.23 10.74 7.77
N THR A 198 -32.23 11.49 6.66
CA THR A 198 -31.29 11.30 5.55
C THR A 198 -29.86 11.70 5.95
N LEU A 199 -29.70 12.79 6.72
CA LEU A 199 -28.39 13.19 7.27
C LEU A 199 -27.83 12.15 8.26
N ASP A 200 -28.68 11.61 9.13
CA ASP A 200 -28.31 10.53 10.06
C ASP A 200 -27.83 9.29 9.29
N ALA A 201 -28.52 8.91 8.21
CA ALA A 201 -28.16 7.79 7.34
C ALA A 201 -26.85 8.04 6.60
N LEU A 202 -26.67 9.21 5.99
CA LEU A 202 -25.43 9.58 5.30
C LEU A 202 -24.22 9.61 6.26
N SER A 203 -24.39 10.16 7.46
CA SER A 203 -23.38 10.15 8.51
C SER A 203 -23.02 8.72 8.95
N ALA A 204 -23.99 7.80 9.00
CA ALA A 204 -23.74 6.39 9.29
C ALA A 204 -22.94 5.70 8.17
N ASP A 205 -23.29 5.97 6.92
CA ASP A 205 -22.59 5.41 5.75
C ASP A 205 -21.14 5.88 5.67
N LEU A 206 -20.88 7.18 5.88
CA LEU A 206 -19.52 7.73 5.93
C LEU A 206 -18.68 7.11 7.05
N LYS A 207 -19.28 6.83 8.22
CA LYS A 207 -18.59 6.12 9.32
C LYS A 207 -18.28 4.67 8.92
N ASN A 208 -19.22 3.98 8.27
CA ASN A 208 -18.99 2.63 7.78
C ASN A 208 -17.88 2.62 6.71
N LEU A 209 -17.87 3.56 5.76
CA LEU A 209 -16.77 3.67 4.79
C LEU A 209 -15.42 3.89 5.47
N ASP A 210 -15.35 4.73 6.51
CA ASP A 210 -14.11 4.93 7.27
C ASP A 210 -13.65 3.66 8.00
N ILE A 211 -14.57 2.93 8.65
CA ILE A 211 -14.28 1.64 9.30
C ILE A 211 -13.77 0.63 8.27
N ALA A 212 -14.45 0.51 7.12
CA ALA A 212 -14.06 -0.39 6.05
C ALA A 212 -12.67 -0.03 5.50
N ARG A 213 -12.42 1.27 5.23
CA ARG A 213 -11.12 1.78 4.80
C ARG A 213 -10.02 1.38 5.79
N GLN A 214 -10.24 1.57 7.09
CA GLN A 214 -9.23 1.27 8.11
C GLN A 214 -8.97 -0.24 8.23
N TYR A 215 -10.02 -1.07 8.17
CA TYR A 215 -9.92 -2.53 8.15
C TYR A 215 -9.12 -3.01 6.93
N PHE A 216 -9.52 -2.61 5.72
CA PHE A 216 -8.86 -3.03 4.49
C PHE A 216 -7.44 -2.48 4.38
N THR A 217 -7.17 -1.29 4.93
CA THR A 217 -5.81 -0.72 4.96
C THR A 217 -4.91 -1.61 5.79
N THR A 218 -5.39 -2.02 6.96
CA THR A 218 -4.66 -2.92 7.84
C THR A 218 -4.39 -4.26 7.16
N ALA A 219 -5.41 -4.82 6.48
CA ALA A 219 -5.26 -6.06 5.71
C ALA A 219 -4.24 -5.92 4.56
N PHE A 220 -4.28 -4.81 3.83
CA PHE A 220 -3.34 -4.49 2.75
C PHE A 220 -1.90 -4.40 3.26
N MET A 221 -1.66 -3.68 4.38
CA MET A 221 -0.33 -3.56 4.98
C MET A 221 0.24 -4.93 5.38
N LYS A 222 -0.59 -5.79 5.97
CA LYS A 222 -0.21 -7.16 6.34
C LYS A 222 0.15 -7.99 5.10
N GLU A 223 -0.65 -7.92 4.04
CA GLU A 223 -0.41 -8.66 2.81
C GLU A 223 0.90 -8.23 2.12
N GLU A 224 1.16 -6.92 2.01
CA GLU A 224 2.39 -6.39 1.41
C GLU A 224 3.64 -6.79 2.21
N LEU A 225 3.59 -6.76 3.54
CA LEU A 225 4.70 -7.20 4.39
C LEU A 225 4.97 -8.71 4.26
N ALA A 226 3.92 -9.53 4.18
CA ALA A 226 4.04 -10.96 3.95
C ALA A 226 4.66 -11.27 2.57
N LYS A 227 4.21 -10.58 1.52
CA LYS A 227 4.75 -10.69 0.15
C LYS A 227 6.22 -10.28 0.09
N LEU A 228 6.59 -9.19 0.77
CA LEU A 228 7.98 -8.73 0.89
C LEU A 228 8.85 -9.80 1.57
N SER A 229 8.44 -10.27 2.75
CA SER A 229 9.15 -11.29 3.52
C SER A 229 9.41 -12.56 2.70
N ARG A 230 8.35 -13.07 2.04
CA ARG A 230 8.46 -14.25 1.17
C ARG A 230 9.43 -14.02 0.00
N SER A 231 9.35 -12.87 -0.65
CA SER A 231 10.21 -12.53 -1.80
C SER A 231 11.67 -12.39 -1.37
N LEU A 232 11.94 -11.74 -0.24
CA LEU A 232 13.28 -11.60 0.32
C LEU A 232 13.88 -12.93 0.77
N LEU A 233 13.08 -13.86 1.28
CA LEU A 233 13.59 -15.20 1.62
C LEU A 233 14.05 -15.96 0.37
N TYR A 234 13.27 -15.96 -0.71
CA TYR A 234 13.66 -16.66 -1.94
C TYR A 234 14.87 -16.00 -2.63
N ILE A 235 14.83 -14.69 -2.81
CA ILE A 235 15.87 -13.95 -3.53
C ILE A 235 17.12 -13.78 -2.65
N GLY A 236 16.93 -13.67 -1.34
CA GLY A 236 18.00 -13.50 -0.37
C GLY A 236 19.00 -14.64 -0.37
N VAL A 237 18.55 -15.89 -0.53
CA VAL A 237 19.43 -17.05 -0.69
C VAL A 237 20.33 -16.86 -1.91
N LEU A 238 19.77 -16.45 -3.05
CA LEU A 238 20.53 -16.20 -4.26
C LEU A 238 21.50 -15.02 -4.08
N ALA A 239 21.03 -13.93 -3.50
CA ALA A 239 21.78 -12.69 -3.25
C ALA A 239 22.95 -12.86 -2.28
N ILE A 240 22.91 -13.86 -1.39
CA ILE A 240 24.04 -14.24 -0.51
C ILE A 240 24.95 -15.26 -1.20
N SER A 241 24.36 -16.24 -1.92
CA SER A 241 25.14 -17.32 -2.55
C SER A 241 26.13 -16.83 -3.60
N LEU A 242 25.76 -15.82 -4.41
CA LEU A 242 26.62 -15.29 -5.47
C LEU A 242 27.86 -14.57 -4.92
N PRO A 243 27.76 -13.65 -3.95
CA PRO A 243 28.94 -13.08 -3.28
C PRO A 243 29.84 -14.13 -2.61
N VAL A 244 29.26 -15.18 -2.03
CA VAL A 244 30.04 -16.29 -1.44
C VAL A 244 30.81 -17.04 -2.54
N ALA A 245 30.16 -17.37 -3.65
CA ALA A 245 30.80 -18.00 -4.80
C ALA A 245 31.93 -17.12 -5.37
N LEU A 246 31.72 -15.80 -5.43
CA LEU A 246 32.74 -14.83 -5.83
C LEU A 246 33.96 -14.86 -4.90
N LEU A 247 33.76 -14.89 -3.58
CA LEU A 247 34.86 -14.99 -2.61
C LEU A 247 35.65 -16.31 -2.76
N ILE A 248 34.95 -17.43 -2.96
CA ILE A 248 35.60 -18.74 -3.18
C ILE A 248 36.43 -18.71 -4.48
N GLN A 249 35.86 -18.16 -5.56
CA GLN A 249 36.56 -18.01 -6.83
C GLN A 249 37.82 -17.14 -6.65
N LEU A 250 37.69 -16.03 -5.93
CA LEU A 250 38.81 -15.11 -5.72
C LEU A 250 39.92 -15.71 -4.86
N ALA A 251 39.58 -16.54 -3.88
CA ALA A 251 40.54 -17.30 -3.09
C ALA A 251 41.27 -18.39 -3.91
N THR A 252 40.61 -18.93 -4.94
CA THR A 252 41.14 -20.03 -5.78
C THR A 252 42.09 -19.54 -6.88
N PHE A 253 41.98 -18.28 -7.31
CA PHE A 253 42.84 -17.70 -8.36
C PHE A 253 43.83 -16.67 -7.77
N PRO A 254 44.99 -17.12 -7.26
CA PRO A 254 45.86 -16.27 -6.44
C PRO A 254 46.62 -15.16 -7.16
N THR A 255 46.48 -14.94 -8.49
CA THR A 255 46.76 -13.66 -9.23
C THR A 255 47.12 -13.79 -10.73
N ALA A 256 47.35 -14.97 -11.32
CA ALA A 256 48.02 -15.04 -12.64
C ALA A 256 47.24 -15.63 -13.84
N VAL A 257 46.08 -16.26 -13.66
CA VAL A 257 45.46 -17.07 -14.74
C VAL A 257 43.95 -16.84 -14.93
N ALA A 258 43.33 -15.97 -14.13
CA ALA A 258 41.92 -15.68 -14.34
C ALA A 258 41.76 -14.75 -15.56
N PRO A 259 40.94 -15.09 -16.57
CA PRO A 259 40.58 -14.14 -17.62
C PRO A 259 39.83 -12.97 -16.96
N MET A 260 40.54 -11.87 -16.72
CA MET A 260 40.00 -10.67 -16.07
C MET A 260 38.66 -10.18 -16.60
N PRO A 261 38.34 -10.22 -17.92
CA PRO A 261 37.00 -9.85 -18.37
C PRO A 261 35.89 -10.74 -17.79
N THR A 262 36.13 -12.04 -17.61
CA THR A 262 35.13 -12.98 -17.07
C THR A 262 34.88 -12.73 -15.58
N VAL A 263 35.94 -12.47 -14.80
CA VAL A 263 35.82 -12.17 -13.37
C VAL A 263 35.11 -10.84 -13.13
N LEU A 264 35.39 -9.83 -13.95
CA LEU A 264 34.74 -8.53 -13.88
C LEU A 264 33.24 -8.63 -14.18
N VAL A 265 32.87 -9.31 -15.27
CA VAL A 265 31.45 -9.51 -15.62
C VAL A 265 30.72 -10.29 -14.53
N PHE A 266 31.32 -11.37 -14.01
CA PHE A 266 30.72 -12.16 -12.94
C PHE A 266 30.57 -11.35 -11.64
N THR A 267 31.53 -10.50 -11.31
CA THR A 267 31.47 -9.63 -10.12
C THR A 267 30.35 -8.60 -10.26
N LEU A 268 30.23 -7.95 -11.42
CA LEU A 268 29.18 -6.96 -11.64
C LEU A 268 27.80 -7.59 -11.62
N LEU A 269 27.64 -8.77 -12.22
CA LEU A 269 26.41 -9.56 -12.11
C LEU A 269 26.10 -9.88 -10.64
N THR A 270 27.12 -10.31 -9.87
CA THR A 270 27.00 -10.61 -8.44
C THR A 270 26.56 -9.39 -7.65
N VAL A 271 27.12 -8.21 -7.94
CA VAL A 271 26.71 -6.96 -7.29
C VAL A 271 25.28 -6.61 -7.64
N VAL A 272 24.90 -6.63 -8.92
CA VAL A 272 23.53 -6.32 -9.35
C VAL A 272 22.53 -7.27 -8.68
N VAL A 273 22.77 -8.58 -8.70
CA VAL A 273 21.88 -9.55 -8.03
C VAL A 273 21.87 -9.35 -6.51
N GLY A 274 23.02 -9.03 -5.92
CA GLY A 274 23.15 -8.72 -4.49
C GLY A 274 22.35 -7.51 -4.04
N LEU A 275 22.00 -6.59 -4.95
CA LEU A 275 21.20 -5.39 -4.67
C LEU A 275 19.69 -5.60 -4.86
N VAL A 276 19.25 -6.74 -5.42
CA VAL A 276 17.82 -7.05 -5.60
C VAL A 276 17.02 -7.03 -4.30
N PRO A 277 17.50 -7.63 -3.18
CA PRO A 277 16.80 -7.54 -1.90
C PRO A 277 16.57 -6.09 -1.43
N LEU A 278 17.57 -5.23 -1.62
CA LEU A 278 17.48 -3.82 -1.26
C LEU A 278 16.49 -3.07 -2.15
N ALA A 279 16.51 -3.32 -3.47
CA ALA A 279 15.56 -2.70 -4.40
C ALA A 279 14.11 -3.09 -4.09
N LEU A 280 13.87 -4.36 -3.74
CA LEU A 280 12.56 -4.83 -3.27
C LEU A 280 12.16 -4.15 -1.97
N LEU A 281 13.05 -4.10 -0.98
CA LEU A 281 12.78 -3.42 0.28
C LEU A 281 12.32 -1.98 0.05
N ILE A 282 13.07 -1.22 -0.75
CA ILE A 282 12.75 0.18 -1.04
C ILE A 282 11.39 0.30 -1.73
N ALA A 283 11.12 -0.52 -2.76
CA ALA A 283 9.85 -0.49 -3.49
C ALA A 283 8.64 -0.74 -2.57
N PHE A 284 8.71 -1.75 -1.70
CA PHE A 284 7.62 -2.08 -0.79
C PHE A 284 7.47 -1.05 0.35
N ILE A 285 8.58 -0.60 0.95
CA ILE A 285 8.52 0.40 2.03
C ILE A 285 7.99 1.74 1.51
N LEU A 286 8.38 2.17 0.30
CA LEU A 286 7.86 3.41 -0.28
C LEU A 286 6.34 3.38 -0.45
N ARG A 287 5.77 2.24 -0.87
CA ARG A 287 4.32 2.07 -1.01
C ARG A 287 3.61 2.12 0.34
N VAL A 288 4.11 1.36 1.32
CA VAL A 288 3.58 1.37 2.69
C VAL A 288 3.65 2.77 3.30
N ALA A 289 4.78 3.46 3.12
CA ALA A 289 4.96 4.82 3.60
C ALA A 289 4.03 5.81 2.89
N ALA A 290 3.82 5.68 1.58
CA ALA A 290 2.91 6.53 0.82
C ALA A 290 1.45 6.36 1.28
N VAL A 291 0.99 5.12 1.47
CA VAL A 291 -0.35 4.84 2.01
C VAL A 291 -0.48 5.37 3.44
N ALA A 292 0.53 5.15 4.29
CA ALA A 292 0.51 5.64 5.67
C ALA A 292 0.51 7.17 5.76
N GLN A 293 1.28 7.86 4.89
CA GLN A 293 1.28 9.32 4.82
C GLN A 293 -0.08 9.87 4.43
N HIS A 294 -0.74 9.25 3.46
CA HIS A 294 -2.04 9.70 2.97
C HIS A 294 -3.13 9.59 4.06
N ILE A 295 -3.08 8.54 4.88
CA ILE A 295 -3.99 8.40 6.02
C ILE A 295 -3.71 9.46 7.09
N ALA A 296 -2.43 9.71 7.40
CA ALA A 296 -2.04 10.66 8.42
C ALA A 296 -2.43 12.11 8.07
N SER A 297 -2.47 12.46 6.78
CA SER A 297 -2.92 13.80 6.34
C SER A 297 -4.42 14.05 6.46
N ILE A 298 -5.24 13.00 6.61
CA ILE A 298 -6.71 13.10 6.57
C ILE A 298 -7.33 13.08 7.98
N THR A 299 -6.58 12.72 9.02
CA THR A 299 -7.09 12.75 10.40
C THR A 299 -7.12 14.19 10.97
N PRO A 300 -8.31 14.71 11.38
CA PRO A 300 -8.52 16.12 11.76
C PRO A 300 -7.94 16.54 13.13
N PHE A 301 -7.11 15.72 13.77
CA PHE A 301 -6.52 16.04 15.09
C PHE A 301 -5.14 16.72 15.00
N MET A 302 -4.70 17.14 13.81
CA MET A 302 -3.43 17.83 13.59
C MET A 302 -3.62 19.15 12.84
N THR A 303 -4.41 20.06 13.41
CA THR A 303 -4.25 21.52 13.23
C THR A 303 -4.24 22.20 14.58
#